data_AF-A0A820QXZ6-F1
#
_entry.id   AF-A0A820QXZ6-F1
#
_cell.length_a   1.000
_cell.length_b   1.000
_cell.length_c   1.000
_cell.angle_alpha   90.00
_cell.angle_beta   90.00
_cell.angle_gamma   90.00
#
_symmetry.space_group_name_H-M   'P 1'
#
loop_
_entity.id
_entity.type
_entity.pdbx_description
1 polymer ?
#
loop_
_entity_poly.entity_id
_entity_poly.type
_entity_poly.pdbx_seq_one_letter_code
_entity_poly.pdbx_strand_id
1 'polypeptide(L)' 'MVTSSQNKKIQRYRLILSDGKYFLPSCVLTVQLNELVLNGQLQEYSIIRLDRYLRSDLKGQTA' A
#
# COMPACT_ATOMS: atom_id res chain seq x y z
N MET A 1 -16.60 33.50 10.87
CA MET A 1 -15.37 32.69 10.89
C MET A 1 -15.59 31.48 9.99
N VAL A 2 -14.90 31.41 8.86
CA VAL A 2 -14.99 30.25 7.95
C VAL A 2 -13.93 29.27 8.41
N THR A 3 -14.35 28.20 9.11
CA THR A 3 -13.46 27.09 9.46
C THR A 3 -13.23 26.26 8.20
N SER A 4 -12.15 26.58 7.48
CA SER A 4 -11.64 25.74 6.39
C SER A 4 -11.14 24.42 6.96
N SER A 5 -12.01 23.42 6.99
CA SER A 5 -11.66 22.02 7.28
C SER A 5 -10.70 21.50 6.23
N GLN A 6 -9.41 21.79 6.38
CA GLN A 6 -8.34 21.12 5.63
C GLN A 6 -8.23 19.69 6.13
N ASN A 7 -9.13 18.84 5.65
CA ASN A 7 -9.08 17.41 5.87
C ASN A 7 -7.94 16.86 5.00
N LYS A 8 -6.71 16.85 5.55
CA LYS A 8 -5.52 16.32 4.86
C LYS A 8 -5.77 14.85 4.56
N LYS A 9 -6.27 14.55 3.35
CA LYS A 9 -6.61 13.20 2.94
C LYS A 9 -5.37 12.32 3.06
N ILE A 10 -5.45 11.31 3.93
CA ILE A 10 -4.41 10.31 4.07
C ILE A 10 -4.30 9.55 2.75
N GLN A 11 -3.17 9.71 2.06
CA GLN A 11 -2.89 8.95 0.85
C GLN A 11 -2.66 7.47 1.21
N ARG A 12 -3.19 6.58 0.39
CA ARG A 12 -2.99 5.13 0.52
C ARG A 12 -2.51 4.60 -0.81
N TYR A 13 -1.35 3.94 -0.80
CA TYR A 13 -0.78 3.34 -1.99
C TYR A 13 -1.19 1.87 -2.07
N ARG A 14 -1.76 1.48 -3.21
CA ARG A 14 -1.99 0.07 -3.56
C ARG A 14 -0.82 -0.39 -4.43
N LEU A 15 -0.24 -1.52 -4.07
CA LEU A 15 0.91 -2.09 -4.75
C LEU A 15 0.51 -3.37 -5.46
N ILE A 16 1.12 -3.60 -6.62
CA ILE A 16 1.16 -4.91 -7.26
C ILE A 16 2.52 -5.51 -6.92
N LEU A 17 2.52 -6.61 -6.18
CA LEU A 17 3.75 -7.32 -5.82
C LEU A 17 3.93 -8.54 -6.71
N SER A 18 5.17 -8.93 -6.98
CA SER A 18 5.49 -10.21 -7.59
C SER A 18 6.51 -10.96 -6.75
N ASP A 19 6.36 -12.28 -6.67
CA ASP A 19 7.34 -13.20 -6.08
C ASP A 19 8.25 -13.86 -7.15
N GLY A 20 8.18 -13.39 -8.40
CA GLY A 20 8.87 -13.97 -9.55
C GLY A 20 8.06 -15.02 -10.32
N LYS A 21 6.89 -15.45 -9.80
CA LYS A 21 5.99 -16.40 -10.48
C LYS A 21 4.57 -15.86 -10.60
N TYR A 22 4.04 -15.25 -9.56
CA TYR A 22 2.69 -14.71 -9.48
C TYR A 22 2.73 -13.20 -9.25
N PHE A 23 1.58 -12.56 -9.50
CA PHE A 23 1.34 -11.16 -9.15
C PHE A 23 0.20 -11.08 -8.13
N LEU A 24 0.38 -10.27 -7.09
CA LEU A 24 -0.60 -9.99 -6.05
C LEU A 24 -1.01 -8.51 -6.12
N PRO A 25 -2.16 -8.17 -6.75
CA PRO A 25 -2.59 -6.78 -6.96
C PRO A 25 -3.32 -6.16 -5.75
N SER A 26 -3.55 -6.93 -4.68
CA SER A 26 -4.35 -6.54 -3.53
C SER A 26 -3.53 -6.04 -2.32
N CYS A 27 -2.23 -5.79 -2.50
CA CYS A 27 -1.38 -5.30 -1.43
C CYS A 27 -1.62 -3.79 -1.17
N VAL A 28 -1.72 -3.40 0.10
CA VAL A 28 -1.86 -2.00 0.50
C VAL A 28 -0.69 -1.62 1.40
N LEU A 29 -0.02 -0.53 1.07
CA LEU A 29 1.05 0.03 1.89
C LEU A 29 0.46 0.76 3.10
N THR A 30 0.97 0.46 4.29
CA THR A 30 0.62 1.20 5.51
C THR A 30 1.06 2.65 5.37
N VAL A 31 0.20 3.57 5.80
CA VAL A 31 0.39 5.03 5.71
C VAL A 31 1.74 5.49 6.29
N GLN A 32 2.22 4.81 7.33
CA GLN A 32 3.51 5.09 7.98
C GLN A 32 4.72 4.91 7.03
N LEU A 33 4.56 4.18 5.93
CA LEU A 33 5.60 3.91 4.94
C LEU A 33 5.40 4.72 3.65
N ASN A 34 4.42 5.63 3.59
CA ASN A 34 4.17 6.47 2.41
C ASN A 34 5.39 7.30 2.00
N GLU A 35 6.20 7.74 2.98
CA GLU A 35 7.42 8.49 2.74
C GLU A 35 8.44 7.73 1.88
N LEU A 36 8.43 6.39 1.89
CA LEU A 36 9.30 5.60 1.01
C LEU A 36 8.95 5.82 -0.47
N VAL A 37 7.66 5.95 -0.78
CA VAL A 37 7.18 6.24 -2.14
C VAL A 37 7.47 7.70 -2.49
N LEU A 38 7.12 8.62 -1.59
CA LEU A 38 7.28 10.07 -1.82
C LEU A 38 8.73 10.48 -2.02
N ASN A 39 9.66 9.84 -1.29
CA ASN A 39 11.10 10.11 -1.40
C ASN A 39 11.78 9.27 -2.49
N GLY A 40 11.03 8.50 -3.28
CA GLY A 40 11.56 7.66 -4.36
C GLY A 40 12.41 6.47 -3.90
N GLN A 41 12.30 6.06 -2.63
CA GLN A 41 13.00 4.87 -2.11
C GLN A 41 12.25 3.57 -2.46
N LEU A 42 10.93 3.65 -2.66
CA LEU A 42 10.07 2.58 -3.15
C LEU A 42 9.43 3.00 -4.47
N GLN A 43 9.93 2.45 -5.57
CA GLN A 43 9.46 2.73 -6.93
C GLN A 43 9.00 1.45 -7.63
N GLU A 44 8.40 1.58 -8.81
CA GLU A 44 8.12 0.43 -9.67
C GLU A 44 9.39 -0.40 -9.90
N TYR A 45 9.22 -1.73 -9.98
CA TYR A 45 10.30 -2.71 -10.15
C TYR A 45 11.33 -2.79 -9.02
N SER A 46 11.12 -2.09 -7.90
CA SER A 46 11.95 -2.26 -6.70
C SER A 46 11.82 -3.69 -6.16
N ILE A 47 12.94 -4.33 -5.89
CA ILE A 47 12.96 -5.61 -5.16
C ILE A 47 12.90 -5.29 -3.67
N ILE A 48 11.90 -5.81 -2.98
CA ILE A 48 11.67 -5.56 -1.56
C ILE A 48 11.67 -6.87 -0.76
N ARG A 49 12.02 -6.77 0.52
CA ARG A 49 11.81 -7.83 1.51
C ARG A 49 10.69 -7.42 2.45
N LEU A 50 9.68 -8.27 2.61
CA LEU A 50 8.60 -8.03 3.57
C LEU A 50 9.05 -8.52 4.96
N ASP A 51 9.39 -7.60 5.86
CA ASP A 51 9.76 -7.97 7.24
C ASP A 51 8.53 -8.17 8.13
N ARG A 52 7.46 -7.39 7.92
CA ARG A 52 6.18 -7.51 8.64
C ARG A 52 5.00 -7.22 7.70
N TYR A 53 4.00 -8.09 7.72
CA TYR A 53 2.79 -7.94 6.92
C TYR A 53 1.56 -8.50 7.64
N LEU A 54 0.39 -8.03 7.26
CA LEU A 54 -0.90 -8.58 7.68
C LEU A 54 -1.60 -9.15 6.45
N ARG A 55 -2.15 -10.36 6.59
CA ARG A 55 -3.00 -10.97 5.58
C ARG A 55 -4.43 -10.96 6.11
N SER A 56 -5.28 -10.11 5.55
CA SER A 56 -6.72 -10.21 5.77
C SER A 56 -7.26 -11.32 4.89
N ASP A 57 -7.74 -12.41 5.48
CA ASP A 57 -8.58 -13.37 4.79
C ASP A 57 -9.94 -12.72 4.53
N LEU A 58 -10.19 -12.36 3.27
CA LEU A 58 -11.54 -12.00 2.84
C LEU A 58 -12.38 -13.29 2.85
N LYS A 59 -12.91 -13.67 4.02
CA LYS A 59 -14.00 -14.65 4.10
C LYS A 59 -15.24 -14.01 3.49
N GLY A 60 -15.46 -14.16 2.18
CA GLY A 60 -16.66 -13.59 1.54
C GLY A 60 -16.75 -13.57 0.01
N GLN A 61 -15.80 -14.13 -0.75
CA GLN A 61 -16.06 -14.46 -2.16
C GLN A 61 -16.09 -15.97 -2.32
N THR A 62 -17.20 -16.57 -1.88
CA THR A 62 -17.68 -17.84 -2.42
C THR A 62 -18.03 -17.59 -3.88
N ALA A 63 -17.32 -18.26 -4.79
CA ALA A 63 -17.78 -18.48 -6.15
C ALA A 63 -19.06 -19.32 -6.15
#